data_AF-L7W6P1-F1
#
_entry.id   AF-L7W6P1-F1
#
_cell.length_a   1.000
_cell.length_b   1.000
_cell.length_c   1.000
_cell.angle_alpha   90.00
_cell.angle_beta   90.00
_cell.angle_gamma   90.00
#
_symmetry.space_group_name_H-M   'P 1'
#
loop_
_entity.id
_entity.type
_entity.pdbx_description
1 polymer ?
#
loop_
_entity_poly.entity_id
_entity_poly.type
_entity_poly.pdbx_seq_one_letter_code
_entity_poly.pdbx_strand_id
1 'polypeptide(L)'
;MIINQVPATIKNQLQVSCYDCHSNNTEYPWYSKIQPAAWYLEDHIQEGKDELNFNEWDTYSSRRKNSKLRSIIKQIESGEMPMDSYELIHGDARMDSTAVKEIIGYMDSLRED
;
A
#
# COMPACT_ATOMS: atom_id res chain seq x y z
N MET A 1 -4.11 3.26 12.32
CA MET A 1 -2.88 2.85 11.59
C MET A 1 -1.68 2.89 12.51
N ILE A 2 -0.87 1.83 12.47
CA ILE A 2 0.28 1.47 13.31
C ILE A 2 1.48 2.41 13.07
N ILE A 3 1.26 3.72 12.83
CA ILE A 3 2.30 4.68 12.47
C ILE A 3 3.36 4.81 13.59
N ASN A 4 3.01 4.44 14.82
CA ASN A 4 3.91 4.52 15.97
C ASN A 4 4.79 3.26 16.19
N GLN A 5 4.62 2.18 15.41
CA GLN A 5 5.49 0.99 15.50
C GLN A 5 6.07 0.54 14.14
N VAL A 6 5.81 1.26 13.05
CA VAL A 6 6.48 1.00 11.78
C VAL A 6 7.98 1.33 11.93
N PRO A 7 8.90 0.43 11.50
CA PRO A 7 10.33 0.72 11.48
C PRO A 7 10.64 2.01 10.70
N ALA A 8 11.51 2.84 11.25
CA ALA A 8 11.84 4.14 10.66
C ALA A 8 12.39 4.03 9.22
N THR A 9 13.03 2.91 8.89
CA THR A 9 13.64 2.63 7.57
C THR A 9 12.60 2.48 6.46
N ILE A 10 11.44 1.89 6.75
CA ILE A 10 10.37 1.65 5.77
C ILE A 10 9.19 2.61 5.90
N LYS A 11 9.20 3.48 6.90
CA LYS A 11 8.06 4.39 7.18
C LYS A 11 7.68 5.23 5.96
N ASN A 12 8.67 5.84 5.30
CA ASN A 12 8.42 6.64 4.11
C ASN A 12 7.93 5.75 2.95
N GLN A 13 8.56 4.59 2.76
CA GLN A 13 8.19 3.68 1.68
C GLN A 13 6.73 3.22 1.79
N LEU A 14 6.28 2.85 3.00
CA LEU A 14 4.89 2.45 3.24
C LEU A 14 3.89 3.59 2.99
N GLN A 15 4.29 4.84 3.23
CA GLN A 15 3.46 6.00 2.92
C GLN A 15 3.20 6.08 1.41
N VAL A 16 4.25 6.17 0.61
CA VAL A 16 4.16 6.42 -0.84
C VAL A 16 3.76 5.19 -1.67
N SER A 17 4.09 3.99 -1.18
CA SER A 17 3.87 2.73 -1.92
C SER A 17 2.57 2.02 -1.52
N CYS A 18 2.01 2.35 -0.35
CA CYS A 18 0.85 1.64 0.18
C CYS A 18 -0.26 2.60 0.62
N TYR A 19 0.04 3.56 1.50
CA TYR A 19 -1.00 4.37 2.14
C TYR A 19 -1.66 5.37 1.21
N ASP A 20 -0.96 5.87 0.20
CA ASP A 20 -1.57 6.81 -0.73
C ASP A 20 -2.77 6.18 -1.47
N CYS A 21 -2.69 4.89 -1.82
CA CYS A 21 -3.81 4.19 -2.47
C CYS A 21 -4.76 3.51 -1.47
N HIS A 22 -4.24 2.93 -0.39
CA HIS A 22 -4.99 2.08 0.55
C HIS A 22 -5.38 2.79 1.85
N SER A 23 -5.40 4.12 1.89
CA SER A 23 -5.83 4.88 3.07
C SER A 23 -6.71 6.07 2.71
N ASN A 24 -7.47 6.58 3.67
CA ASN A 24 -8.33 7.74 3.48
C ASN A 24 -7.54 9.06 3.33
N ASN A 25 -6.22 9.02 3.48
CA ASN A 25 -5.33 10.16 3.28
C ASN A 25 -4.44 9.90 2.06
N THR A 26 -5.03 10.10 0.88
CA THR A 26 -4.35 9.97 -0.42
C THR A 26 -3.72 11.31 -0.81
N GLU A 27 -2.41 11.33 -1.05
CA GLU A 27 -1.76 12.46 -1.70
C GLU A 27 -1.98 12.42 -3.21
N TYR A 28 -2.95 13.18 -3.70
CA TYR A 28 -3.31 13.16 -5.11
C TYR A 28 -2.30 13.93 -5.97
N PRO A 29 -1.75 13.32 -7.04
CA PRO A 29 -0.86 14.00 -7.97
C PRO A 29 -1.58 15.07 -8.78
N TRP A 30 -0.83 15.98 -9.40
CA TRP A 30 -1.35 17.09 -10.20
C TRP A 30 -2.31 16.65 -11.32
N TYR A 31 -2.12 15.45 -11.89
CA TYR A 31 -2.97 14.91 -12.97
C TYR A 31 -4.33 14.38 -12.49
N SER A 32 -4.56 14.29 -11.17
CA SER A 32 -5.87 13.95 -10.57
C SER A 32 -7.00 14.91 -10.94
N LYS A 33 -6.68 16.02 -11.61
CA LYS A 33 -7.63 17.05 -12.07
C LYS A 33 -7.86 17.03 -13.58
N ILE A 34 -7.24 16.11 -14.32
CA ILE A 34 -7.26 16.07 -15.79
C ILE A 34 -7.92 14.78 -16.26
N GLN A 35 -8.99 14.90 -17.04
CA GLN A 35 -9.71 13.76 -17.61
C GLN A 35 -9.00 13.25 -18.88
N PRO A 36 -9.02 11.94 -19.16
CA PRO A 36 -9.65 10.87 -18.37
C PRO A 36 -8.79 10.31 -17.22
N ALA A 37 -7.54 10.78 -17.07
CA ALA A 37 -6.60 10.25 -16.06
C ALA A 37 -7.12 10.35 -14.62
N ALA A 38 -7.83 11.43 -14.29
CA ALA A 38 -8.50 11.62 -13.00
C ALA A 38 -9.51 10.51 -12.67
N TRP A 39 -10.32 10.10 -13.66
CA TRP A 39 -11.31 9.05 -13.45
C TRP A 39 -10.65 7.69 -13.25
N TYR A 40 -9.66 7.37 -14.08
CA TYR A 40 -8.89 6.13 -13.94
C TYR A 40 -8.19 6.05 -12.57
N LEU A 41 -7.56 7.15 -12.13
CA LEU A 41 -6.90 7.20 -10.82
C LEU A 41 -7.90 6.97 -9.67
N GLU A 42 -9.03 7.67 -9.69
CA GLU A 42 -10.04 7.56 -8.64
C GLU A 42 -10.66 6.16 -8.58
N ASP A 43 -10.96 5.56 -9.74
CA ASP A 43 -11.48 4.20 -9.84
C ASP A 43 -10.50 3.18 -9.23
N HIS A 44 -9.22 3.25 -9.59
CA HIS A 44 -8.18 2.40 -9.02
C HIS A 44 -7.98 2.59 -7.50
N ILE A 45 -8.03 3.84 -7.02
CA ILE A 45 -7.92 4.12 -5.58
C ILE A 45 -9.14 3.55 -4.85
N GLN A 46 -10.33 3.68 -5.41
CA GLN A 46 -11.55 3.15 -4.82
C GLN A 46 -11.51 1.62 -4.76
N GLU A 47 -11.14 0.93 -5.85
CA GLU A 47 -10.94 -0.52 -5.86
C GLU A 47 -9.88 -0.96 -4.85
N GLY A 48 -8.76 -0.23 -4.77
CA GLY A 48 -7.70 -0.48 -3.79
C GLY A 48 -8.21 -0.41 -2.34
N LYS A 49 -9.03 0.60 -2.01
CA LYS A 49 -9.63 0.77 -0.68
C LYS A 49 -10.67 -0.30 -0.36
N ASP A 50 -11.46 -0.70 -1.33
CA ASP A 50 -12.47 -1.76 -1.18
C ASP A 50 -11.80 -3.10 -0.83
N GLU A 51 -10.65 -3.38 -1.44
CA GLU A 51 -9.84 -4.54 -1.09
C GLU A 51 -9.13 -4.37 0.26
N LEU A 52 -8.47 -3.23 0.49
CA LEU A 52 -7.71 -2.98 1.71
C LEU A 52 -7.73 -1.49 2.05
N ASN A 53 -8.29 -1.16 3.22
CA ASN A 53 -8.23 0.17 3.78
C ASN A 53 -7.53 0.17 5.14
N PHE A 54 -6.34 0.76 5.21
CA PHE A 54 -5.53 0.86 6.44
C PHE A 54 -6.16 1.76 7.51
N ASN A 55 -7.08 2.66 7.16
CA ASN A 55 -7.87 3.42 8.14
C ASN A 55 -8.87 2.52 8.87
N GLU A 56 -9.33 1.45 8.24
CA GLU A 56 -10.28 0.50 8.82
C GLU A 56 -9.57 -0.68 9.50
N TRP A 57 -8.24 -0.73 9.47
CA TRP A 57 -7.44 -1.86 9.93
C TRP A 57 -7.85 -2.36 11.33
N ASP A 58 -8.07 -1.44 12.26
CA ASP A 58 -8.40 -1.77 13.66
C ASP A 58 -9.80 -2.39 13.80
N THR A 59 -10.67 -2.23 12.79
CA THR A 59 -12.00 -2.84 12.73
C THR A 59 -11.98 -4.25 12.12
N TYR A 60 -10.89 -4.65 11.45
CA TYR A 60 -10.78 -5.96 10.83
C TYR A 60 -10.60 -7.06 11.89
N SER A 61 -11.28 -8.19 11.70
CA SER A 61 -11.03 -9.38 12.51
C SER A 61 -9.61 -9.91 12.32
N SER A 62 -9.03 -10.59 13.31
CA SER A 62 -7.69 -11.20 13.19
C SER A 62 -7.55 -12.07 11.94
N ARG A 63 -8.60 -12.86 11.61
CA ARG A 63 -8.63 -13.66 10.38
C ARG A 63 -8.50 -12.80 9.11
N ARG A 64 -9.23 -11.66 9.05
CA ARG A 64 -9.16 -10.74 7.91
C ARG A 64 -7.80 -10.06 7.84
N LYS A 65 -7.25 -9.59 8.97
CA LYS A 65 -5.89 -9.01 9.06
C LYS A 65 -4.84 -9.98 8.51
N ASN A 66 -4.82 -11.23 9.01
CA ASN A 66 -3.91 -12.27 8.54
C ASN A 66 -4.07 -12.58 7.04
N SER A 67 -5.30 -12.60 6.53
CA SER A 67 -5.54 -12.80 5.10
C SER A 67 -4.99 -11.64 4.26
N LYS A 68 -5.15 -10.39 4.72
CA LYS A 68 -4.66 -9.21 4.00
C LYS A 68 -3.14 -9.09 4.07
N LEU A 69 -2.50 -9.41 5.20
CA LEU A 69 -1.03 -9.48 5.31
C LEU A 69 -0.44 -10.50 4.33
N ARG A 70 -1.01 -11.71 4.24
CA ARG A 70 -0.59 -12.71 3.24
C ARG A 70 -0.75 -12.21 1.80
N SER A 71 -1.85 -11.51 1.52
CA SER A 71 -2.09 -10.92 0.21
C SER A 71 -1.06 -9.86 -0.14
N ILE A 72 -0.74 -8.95 0.80
CA ILE A 72 0.27 -7.91 0.62
C ILE A 72 1.62 -8.54 0.30
N ILE A 73 2.07 -9.50 1.12
CA ILE A 73 3.35 -10.19 0.92
C ILE A 73 3.41 -10.81 -0.48
N LYS A 74 2.38 -11.57 -0.86
CA LYS A 74 2.33 -12.24 -2.18
C LYS A 74 2.41 -11.24 -3.33
N GLN A 75 1.66 -10.13 -3.24
CA GLN A 75 1.60 -9.12 -4.31
C GLN A 75 2.96 -8.42 -4.49
N ILE A 76 3.65 -8.12 -3.39
CA ILE A 76 5.01 -7.56 -3.41
C ILE A 76 5.99 -8.59 -3.99
N GLU A 77 5.93 -9.85 -3.57
CA GLU A 77 6.79 -10.92 -4.08
C GLU A 77 6.59 -11.18 -5.58
N SER A 78 5.37 -11.05 -6.08
CA SER A 78 5.05 -11.17 -7.50
C SER A 78 5.36 -9.93 -8.34
N GLY A 79 5.72 -8.81 -7.70
CA GLY A 79 5.90 -7.52 -8.38
C GLY A 79 4.59 -6.92 -8.91
N GLU A 80 3.44 -7.37 -8.40
CA GLU A 80 2.13 -6.81 -8.76
C GLU A 80 1.87 -5.48 -8.04
N MET A 81 2.50 -5.28 -6.87
CA MET A 81 2.42 -4.06 -6.09
C MET A 81 3.82 -3.52 -5.72
N PRO A 82 4.09 -2.22 -5.98
CA PRO A 82 3.22 -1.25 -6.63
C PRO A 82 3.07 -1.55 -8.13
N MET A 83 2.00 -1.06 -8.75
CA MET A 83 1.80 -1.25 -10.20
C MET A 83 2.92 -0.56 -10.99
N ASP A 84 3.48 -1.23 -12.00
CA ASP A 84 4.51 -0.67 -12.89
C ASP A 84 4.10 0.68 -13.49
N SER A 85 2.83 0.82 -13.90
CA SER A 85 2.28 2.07 -14.45
C SER A 85 2.30 3.22 -13.46
N TYR A 86 2.15 2.92 -12.17
CA TYR A 86 2.26 3.90 -11.09
C TYR A 86 3.72 4.29 -10.89
N GLU A 87 4.65 3.31 -10.79
CA GLU A 87 6.08 3.57 -10.62
C GLU A 87 6.70 4.40 -11.75
N LEU A 88 6.20 4.28 -12.98
CA LEU A 88 6.68 5.06 -14.13
C LEU A 88 6.52 6.58 -13.93
N ILE A 89 5.50 6.99 -13.17
CA ILE A 89 5.17 8.39 -12.90
C ILE A 89 5.57 8.78 -11.46
N HIS A 90 5.54 7.82 -10.55
CA HIS A 90 5.83 7.93 -9.11
C HIS A 90 7.02 7.05 -8.74
N GLY A 91 8.22 7.48 -9.16
CA GLY A 91 9.44 6.70 -8.94
C GLY A 91 9.84 6.55 -7.47
N ASP A 92 9.27 7.35 -6.58
CA ASP A 92 9.39 7.24 -5.11
C ASP A 92 8.61 6.06 -4.54
N ALA A 93 7.55 5.61 -5.21
CA ALA A 93 6.83 4.39 -4.84
C ALA A 93 7.62 3.11 -5.14
N ARG A 94 8.61 3.19 -6.03
CA ARG A 94 9.44 2.03 -6.38
C ARG A 94 10.18 1.50 -5.17
N MET A 95 10.04 0.20 -4.93
CA MET A 95 10.75 -0.48 -3.84
C MET A 95 12.02 -1.14 -4.37
N ASP A 96 13.15 -0.87 -3.73
CA ASP A 96 14.37 -1.63 -3.96
C ASP A 96 14.34 -2.98 -3.21
N SER A 97 15.32 -3.84 -3.49
CA SER A 97 15.39 -5.17 -2.87
C SER A 97 15.52 -5.15 -1.33
N THR A 98 16.01 -4.06 -0.75
CA THR A 98 16.15 -3.89 0.69
C THR A 98 14.78 -3.53 1.28
N ALA A 99 14.11 -2.53 0.72
CA ALA A 99 12.77 -2.12 1.13
C ALA A 99 11.76 -3.27 1.01
N VAL A 100 11.80 -4.04 -0.07
CA VAL A 100 10.95 -5.24 -0.25
C VAL A 100 11.14 -6.22 0.91
N LYS A 101 12.39 -6.55 1.27
CA LYS A 101 12.68 -7.50 2.36
C LYS A 101 12.23 -6.96 3.72
N GLU A 102 12.48 -5.69 4.00
CA GLU A 102 12.09 -5.08 5.27
C GLU A 102 10.57 -4.99 5.41
N ILE A 103 9.86 -4.64 4.33
CA ILE A 103 8.39 -4.58 4.32
C ILE A 103 7.80 -5.97 4.48
N ILE A 104 8.26 -6.97 3.72
CA ILE A 104 7.78 -8.35 3.88
C ILE A 104 8.03 -8.85 5.30
N GLY A 105 9.23 -8.66 5.84
CA GLY A 105 9.56 -9.05 7.21
C GLY A 105 8.69 -8.34 8.25
N TYR A 106 8.40 -7.05 8.05
CA TYR A 106 7.48 -6.31 8.90
C TYR A 106 6.05 -6.87 8.81
N MET A 107 5.52 -7.07 7.60
CA MET A 107 4.17 -7.63 7.41
C MET A 107 4.04 -9.03 7.99
N ASP A 108 5.09 -9.85 7.89
CA ASP A 108 5.11 -11.19 8.46
C ASP A 108 5.10 -11.15 10.00
N SER A 109 5.85 -10.21 10.60
CA SER A 109 5.88 -10.03 12.06
C SER A 109 4.56 -9.57 12.67
N LEU A 110 3.66 -8.99 11.86
CA LEU A 110 2.32 -8.55 12.28
C LEU A 110 1.27 -9.67 12.24
N ARG A 111 1.60 -10.83 11.68
CA ARG A 111 0.66 -11.95 11.58
C ARG A 111 0.50 -12.61 12.95
N GLU A 112 -0.74 -12.86 13.33
CA GLU A 112 -1.06 -13.71 14.48
C GLU A 112 -1.20 -15.17 13.99
N ASP A 113 -0.72 -16.14 14.76
CA ASP A 113 -0.88 -17.58 14.43
C ASP A 113 -2.35 -18.04 14.52
#